data_AF-A0A2I0I6L2-F1
#
_entry.id   AF-A0A2I0I6L2-F1
#
_cell.length_a   1.000
_cell.length_b   1.000
_cell.length_c   1.000
_cell.angle_alpha   90.00
_cell.angle_beta   90.00
_cell.angle_gamma   90.00
#
_symmetry.space_group_name_H-M   'P 1'
#
loop_
_entity.id
_entity.type
_entity.pdbx_description
1 polymer ?
#
loop_
_entity_poly.entity_id
_entity_poly.type
_entity_poly.pdbx_seq_one_letter_code
_entity_poly.pdbx_strand_id
1 'polypeptide(L)'
;MLKALYFQFTIGLLPLFAVVFVGYWAYGSLSSTYLLNSVNGPVWLKMAANIAAFLQTLVALHIFASPMYEYMDTRFGIKGSALKPKNLSFRILVRGGYLTINTLVAALLPFLGDFESLTGAVTVLPLTFILANHMYLRAKDKQLSSLQKLWHWLNVCFFGAMSVAAAVASVRFIIVDSKTYNLFADL
;
A
#
# COMPACT_ATOMS: atom_id res chain seq x y z
N MET A 1 9.26 -23.20 0.70
CA MET A 1 8.41 -21.99 0.77
C MET A 1 7.89 -21.71 2.18
N LEU A 2 7.25 -22.64 2.90
CA LEU A 2 6.74 -22.40 4.26
C LEU A 2 7.77 -21.91 5.29
N LYS A 3 9.00 -22.46 5.28
CA LYS A 3 10.06 -22.02 6.20
C LYS A 3 10.44 -20.54 6.01
N ALA A 4 10.49 -20.08 4.76
CA ALA A 4 10.75 -18.68 4.46
C ALA A 4 9.58 -17.78 4.90
N LEU A 5 8.34 -18.25 4.72
CA LEU A 5 7.14 -17.56 5.20
C LEU A 5 7.17 -17.38 6.72
N TYR A 6 7.47 -18.44 7.46
CA TYR A 6 7.59 -18.38 8.93
C TYR A 6 8.71 -17.44 9.37
N PHE A 7 9.87 -17.51 8.72
CA PHE A 7 10.97 -16.58 9.00
C PHE A 7 10.55 -15.12 8.80
N GLN A 8 9.87 -14.82 7.70
CA GLN A 8 9.42 -13.46 7.39
C GLN A 8 8.38 -12.93 8.39
N PHE A 9 7.41 -13.76 8.78
CA PHE A 9 6.37 -13.35 9.75
C PHE A 9 6.81 -13.43 11.22
N THR A 10 8.00 -13.95 11.53
CA THR A 10 8.54 -13.96 12.90
C THR A 10 9.67 -12.93 13.04
N ILE A 11 10.79 -13.17 12.36
CA ILE A 11 12.00 -12.34 12.46
C ILE A 11 11.85 -11.08 11.59
N GLY A 12 11.25 -11.20 10.40
CA GLY A 12 11.09 -10.08 9.48
C GLY A 12 10.21 -8.93 10.00
N LEU A 13 9.32 -9.20 10.96
CA LEU A 13 8.47 -8.17 11.58
C LEU A 13 9.17 -7.42 12.73
N LEU A 14 10.25 -7.95 13.29
CA LEU A 14 10.93 -7.35 14.45
C LEU A 14 11.41 -5.91 14.16
N PRO A 15 12.05 -5.60 13.01
CA PRO A 15 12.46 -4.24 12.71
C PRO A 15 11.28 -3.27 12.60
N LEU A 16 10.16 -3.73 12.03
CA LEU A 16 8.95 -2.93 11.92
C LEU A 16 8.42 -2.58 13.31
N PHE A 17 8.26 -3.57 14.18
CA PHE A 17 7.79 -3.33 15.55
C PHE A 17 8.76 -2.47 16.36
N ALA A 18 10.07 -2.64 16.18
CA ALA A 18 11.07 -1.81 16.84
C ALA A 18 10.91 -0.33 16.44
N VAL A 19 10.77 -0.04 15.14
CA VAL A 19 10.53 1.33 14.65
C VAL A 19 9.22 1.90 15.19
N VAL A 20 8.14 1.11 15.19
CA VAL A 20 6.83 1.56 15.68
C VAL A 20 6.86 1.86 17.19
N PHE A 21 7.38 0.94 18.01
CA PHE A 21 7.40 1.13 19.46
C PHE A 21 8.36 2.23 19.91
N VAL A 22 9.59 2.24 19.37
CA VAL A 22 10.58 3.28 19.71
C VAL A 22 10.14 4.65 19.16
N GLY A 23 9.59 4.67 17.94
CA GLY A 23 9.07 5.90 17.33
C GLY A 23 7.90 6.49 18.13
N TYR A 24 6.93 5.66 18.52
CA TYR A 24 5.81 6.12 19.35
C TYR A 24 6.28 6.57 20.75
N TRP A 25 7.24 5.86 21.35
CA TRP A 25 7.81 6.26 22.64
C TRP A 25 8.54 7.61 22.57
N ALA A 26 9.23 7.89 21.46
CA ALA A 26 10.00 9.12 21.28
C ALA A 26 9.15 10.34 20.86
N TYR A 27 8.16 10.15 19.98
CA TYR A 27 7.41 11.26 19.35
C TYR A 27 5.93 11.32 19.75
N GLY A 28 5.41 10.26 20.38
CA GLY A 28 4.01 10.16 20.79
C GLY A 28 3.01 10.30 19.64
N SER A 29 1.82 10.78 19.98
CA SER A 29 0.69 10.96 19.06
C SER A 29 0.82 12.17 18.13
N LEU A 30 1.86 12.99 18.29
CA LEU A 30 2.13 14.18 17.45
C LEU A 30 3.01 13.85 16.23
N SER A 31 3.33 12.57 16.02
CA SER A 31 4.10 12.14 14.87
C SER A 31 3.30 12.32 13.58
N SER A 32 3.96 12.87 12.56
CA SER A 32 3.39 12.98 11.22
C SER A 32 3.37 11.62 10.53
N THR A 33 2.47 11.44 9.55
CA THR A 33 2.38 10.21 8.75
C THR A 33 3.72 9.81 8.15
N TYR A 34 4.47 10.79 7.63
CA TYR A 34 5.83 10.56 7.18
C TYR A 34 6.83 10.79 8.32
N LEU A 35 7.19 9.72 9.02
CA LEU A 35 7.97 9.76 10.26
C LEU A 35 9.22 10.66 10.18
N LEU A 36 9.94 10.68 9.05
CA LEU A 36 11.16 11.47 8.89
C LEU A 36 10.95 12.99 9.00
N ASN A 37 9.71 13.49 8.81
CA ASN A 37 9.37 14.89 9.03
C ASN A 37 9.35 15.25 10.52
N SER A 38 9.02 14.30 11.39
CA SER A 38 8.98 14.50 12.84
C SER A 38 10.30 14.21 13.55
N VAL A 39 11.22 13.49 12.89
CA VAL A 39 12.51 13.13 13.49
C VAL A 39 13.37 14.36 13.71
N ASN A 40 14.00 14.49 14.88
CA ASN A 40 15.03 15.52 15.15
C ASN A 40 16.41 14.86 15.22
N GLY A 41 17.39 15.41 14.50
CA GLY A 41 18.71 14.76 14.40
C GLY A 41 19.60 15.38 13.31
N PRO A 42 20.81 14.84 13.12
CA PRO A 42 21.78 15.38 12.18
C PRO A 42 21.26 15.30 10.73
N VAL A 43 21.49 16.37 9.98
CA VAL A 43 20.95 16.56 8.61
C VAL A 43 21.37 15.45 7.66
N TRP A 44 22.63 14.97 7.76
CA TRP A 44 23.14 13.90 6.91
C TRP A 44 22.36 12.58 7.06
N LEU A 45 21.94 12.25 8.29
CA LEU A 45 21.21 11.01 8.57
C LEU A 45 19.79 11.09 8.05
N LYS A 46 19.12 12.24 8.24
CA LYS A 46 17.81 12.50 7.63
C LYS A 46 17.87 12.42 6.11
N MET A 47 18.90 13.00 5.50
CA MET A 47 19.10 12.98 4.05
C MET A 47 19.32 11.55 3.54
N ALA A 48 20.18 10.77 4.20
CA ALA A 48 20.42 9.38 3.85
C ALA A 48 19.14 8.53 3.96
N ALA A 49 18.34 8.73 5.01
CA ALA A 49 17.06 8.04 5.19
C ALA A 49 16.03 8.38 4.10
N ASN A 50 15.93 9.66 3.71
CA ASN A 50 15.07 10.09 2.61
C ASN A 50 15.51 9.50 1.26
N ILE A 51 16.82 9.46 0.98
CA ILE A 51 17.36 8.85 -0.24
C ILE A 51 17.05 7.35 -0.26
N ALA A 52 17.22 6.65 0.87
CA ALA A 52 16.91 5.22 0.97
C ALA A 52 15.41 4.95 0.74
N ALA A 53 14.53 5.73 1.37
CA ALA A 53 13.08 5.64 1.17
C ALA A 53 12.67 5.91 -0.30
N PHE A 54 13.29 6.92 -0.93
CA PHE A 54 13.07 7.23 -2.34
C PHE A 54 13.48 6.06 -3.26
N LEU A 55 14.69 5.52 -3.07
CA LEU A 55 15.19 4.40 -3.87
C LEU A 55 14.33 3.13 -3.68
N GLN A 56 13.95 2.82 -2.44
CA GLN A 56 13.08 1.70 -2.14
C GLN A 56 11.70 1.86 -2.80
N THR A 57 11.14 3.07 -2.80
CA THR A 57 9.86 3.36 -3.47
C THR A 57 9.94 3.20 -4.98
N LEU A 58 11.04 3.61 -5.61
CA LEU A 58 11.27 3.40 -7.05
C LEU A 58 11.25 1.92 -7.43
N VAL A 59 11.95 1.09 -6.65
CA VAL A 59 11.99 -0.35 -6.86
C VAL A 59 10.60 -0.97 -6.65
N ALA A 60 9.92 -0.59 -5.56
CA ALA A 60 8.57 -1.07 -5.27
C ALA A 60 7.59 -0.75 -6.39
N LEU A 61 7.60 0.49 -6.90
CA LEU A 61 6.73 0.92 -7.99
C LEU A 61 6.93 0.06 -9.25
N HIS A 62 8.17 -0.26 -9.61
CA HIS A 62 8.45 -1.09 -10.78
C HIS A 62 7.95 -2.52 -10.61
N ILE A 63 8.15 -3.10 -9.41
CA ILE A 63 7.69 -4.46 -9.11
C ILE A 63 6.16 -4.52 -9.17
N PHE A 64 5.46 -3.56 -8.54
CA PHE A 64 3.99 -3.55 -8.51
C PHE A 64 3.36 -3.19 -9.85
N ALA A 65 4.01 -2.36 -10.68
CA ALA A 65 3.50 -2.01 -12.00
C ALA A 65 3.77 -3.09 -13.06
N SER A 66 4.69 -4.03 -12.83
CA SER A 66 5.07 -5.07 -13.79
C SER A 66 3.88 -5.89 -14.33
N PRO A 67 2.95 -6.41 -13.50
CA PRO A 67 1.80 -7.15 -14.01
C PRO A 67 0.87 -6.29 -14.89
N MET A 68 0.73 -5.00 -14.56
CA MET A 68 -0.08 -4.08 -15.36
C MET A 68 0.56 -3.87 -16.74
N TYR A 69 1.88 -3.70 -16.79
CA TYR A 69 2.60 -3.55 -18.06
C TYR A 69 2.49 -4.79 -18.93
N GLU A 70 2.58 -5.98 -18.33
CA GLU A 70 2.42 -7.25 -19.06
C GLU A 70 0.99 -7.43 -19.60
N TYR A 71 -0.01 -7.07 -18.79
CA TYR A 71 -1.41 -7.07 -19.22
C TYR A 71 -1.63 -6.14 -20.43
N MET A 72 -1.10 -4.91 -20.37
CA MET A 72 -1.24 -3.95 -21.47
C MET A 72 -0.49 -4.42 -22.73
N ASP A 73 0.76 -4.88 -22.61
CA ASP A 73 1.52 -5.40 -23.75
C ASP A 73 0.77 -6.57 -24.41
N THR A 74 0.15 -7.45 -23.62
CA THR A 74 -0.65 -8.58 -24.13
C THR A 74 -1.94 -8.10 -24.80
N ARG A 75 -2.68 -7.19 -24.16
CA ARG A 75 -3.97 -6.67 -24.66
C ARG A 75 -3.82 -5.89 -25.96
N PHE A 76 -2.74 -5.11 -26.10
CA PHE A 76 -2.46 -4.32 -27.29
C PHE A 76 -1.59 -5.06 -28.32
N GLY A 77 -1.32 -6.35 -28.11
CA GLY A 77 -0.61 -7.20 -29.06
C GLY A 77 0.84 -6.78 -29.31
N ILE A 78 1.47 -6.10 -28.34
CA ILE A 78 2.86 -5.65 -28.42
C ILE A 78 3.77 -6.86 -28.23
N LYS A 79 4.08 -7.53 -29.34
CA LYS A 79 4.96 -8.70 -29.38
C LYS A 79 6.26 -8.40 -30.16
N GLY A 80 7.34 -9.06 -29.77
CA GLY A 80 8.66 -8.95 -30.43
C GLY A 80 9.62 -7.96 -29.74
N SER A 81 10.66 -7.53 -30.46
CA SER A 81 11.74 -6.71 -29.88
C SER A 81 11.23 -5.43 -29.22
N ALA A 82 11.73 -5.20 -28.00
CA ALA A 82 11.46 -4.01 -27.20
C ALA A 82 11.89 -2.71 -27.90
N LEU A 83 12.89 -2.79 -28.79
CA LEU A 83 13.53 -1.65 -29.43
C LEU A 83 12.88 -1.27 -30.77
N LYS A 84 11.84 -1.99 -31.22
CA LYS A 84 11.08 -1.54 -32.40
C LYS A 84 10.47 -0.17 -32.08
N PRO A 85 10.60 0.84 -32.95
CA PRO A 85 10.21 2.22 -32.64
C PRO A 85 8.74 2.34 -32.21
N LYS A 86 7.83 1.56 -32.81
CA LYS A 86 6.42 1.47 -32.40
C LYS A 86 6.24 0.90 -30.99
N ASN A 87 6.96 -0.17 -30.65
CA ASN A 87 6.88 -0.82 -29.35
C ASN A 87 7.55 0.03 -28.25
N LEU A 88 8.67 0.67 -28.58
CA LEU A 88 9.39 1.58 -27.70
C LEU A 88 8.54 2.82 -27.38
N SER A 89 7.95 3.45 -28.39
CA SER A 89 7.07 4.61 -28.21
C SER A 89 5.84 4.25 -27.37
N PHE A 90 5.21 3.10 -27.64
CA PHE A 90 4.08 2.62 -26.84
C PHE A 90 4.46 2.41 -25.37
N ARG A 91 5.60 1.77 -25.10
CA ARG A 91 6.08 1.52 -23.73
C ARG A 91 6.44 2.79 -23.00
N ILE A 92 7.09 3.75 -23.65
CA ILE A 92 7.39 5.06 -23.06
C ILE A 92 6.09 5.79 -22.73
N LEU A 93 5.13 5.80 -23.65
CA LEU A 93 3.86 6.49 -23.45
C LEU A 93 3.03 5.84 -22.32
N VAL A 94 2.89 4.52 -22.32
CA VAL A 94 2.10 3.80 -21.31
C VAL A 94 2.79 3.83 -19.95
N ARG A 95 4.07 3.45 -19.86
CA ARG A 95 4.77 3.35 -18.59
C ARG A 95 5.13 4.72 -18.04
N GLY A 96 5.60 5.63 -18.90
CA GLY A 96 5.87 7.01 -18.55
C GLY A 96 4.59 7.78 -18.20
N GLY A 97 3.51 7.58 -18.95
CA GLY A 97 2.20 8.14 -18.63
C GLY A 97 1.67 7.64 -17.27
N TYR A 98 1.75 6.33 -17.02
CA TYR A 98 1.40 5.75 -15.72
C TYR A 98 2.21 6.37 -14.58
N LEU A 99 3.54 6.45 -14.72
CA LEU A 99 4.41 7.06 -13.72
C LEU A 99 4.06 8.55 -13.49
N THR A 100 3.87 9.31 -14.56
CA THR A 100 3.59 10.74 -14.51
C THR A 100 2.25 11.02 -13.85
N ILE A 101 1.21 10.25 -14.19
CA ILE A 101 -0.12 10.40 -13.59
C ILE A 101 -0.07 10.06 -12.09
N ASN A 102 0.58 8.96 -11.71
CA ASN A 102 0.67 8.58 -10.29
C ASN A 102 1.46 9.61 -9.48
N THR A 103 2.58 10.11 -10.01
CA THR A 103 3.39 11.14 -9.33
C THR A 103 2.66 12.47 -9.26
N LEU A 104 1.91 12.85 -10.30
CA LEU A 104 1.07 14.04 -10.28
C LEU A 104 -0.04 13.93 -9.23
N VAL A 105 -0.76 12.81 -9.19
CA VAL A 105 -1.81 12.57 -8.18
C VAL A 105 -1.20 12.60 -6.78
N ALA A 106 -0.05 11.95 -6.56
CA ALA A 106 0.63 12.00 -5.26
C ALA A 106 1.05 13.42 -4.86
N ALA A 107 1.53 14.24 -5.80
CA ALA A 107 1.91 15.63 -5.55
C ALA A 107 0.71 16.54 -5.25
N LEU A 108 -0.48 16.21 -5.76
CA LEU A 108 -1.72 16.97 -5.54
C LEU A 108 -2.41 16.64 -4.21
N LEU A 109 -2.06 15.55 -3.54
CA LEU A 109 -2.73 15.07 -2.33
C LEU A 109 -1.86 15.34 -1.08
N PRO A 110 -2.18 16.35 -0.26
CA PRO A 110 -1.35 16.71 0.91
C PRO A 110 -1.51 15.74 2.09
N PHE A 111 -2.61 14.98 2.17
CA PHE A 111 -2.93 14.02 3.25
C PHE A 111 -2.84 12.57 2.76
N LEU A 112 -1.64 12.18 2.30
CA LEU A 112 -1.38 10.85 1.75
C LEU A 112 -1.72 9.72 2.75
N GLY A 113 -1.53 9.95 4.05
CA GLY A 113 -1.86 8.97 5.10
C GLY A 113 -3.34 8.59 5.18
N ASP A 114 -4.24 9.53 4.89
CA ASP A 114 -5.68 9.24 4.90
C ASP A 114 -6.07 8.42 3.68
N PHE A 115 -5.46 8.68 2.53
CA PHE A 115 -5.64 7.88 1.32
C PHE A 115 -5.04 6.48 1.46
N GLU A 116 -3.88 6.35 2.10
CA GLU A 116 -3.31 5.04 2.44
C GLU A 116 -4.24 4.25 3.36
N SER A 117 -4.80 4.91 4.38
CA SER A 117 -5.76 4.31 5.30
C SER A 117 -7.05 3.88 4.59
N LEU A 118 -7.59 4.73 3.71
CA LEU A 118 -8.77 4.41 2.90
C LEU A 118 -8.50 3.24 1.96
N THR A 119 -7.36 3.26 1.28
CA THR A 119 -6.96 2.20 0.35
C THR A 119 -6.79 0.89 1.11
N GLY A 120 -6.14 0.90 2.28
CA GLY A 120 -6.02 -0.26 3.16
C GLY A 120 -7.38 -0.78 3.64
N ALA A 121 -8.31 0.11 3.97
CA ALA A 121 -9.65 -0.25 4.40
C ALA A 121 -10.46 -0.94 3.29
N VAL A 122 -10.38 -0.44 2.05
CA VAL A 122 -11.20 -0.94 0.92
C VAL A 122 -10.56 -2.12 0.21
N THR A 123 -9.23 -2.19 0.16
CA THR A 123 -8.53 -3.23 -0.61
C THR A 123 -7.89 -4.26 0.30
N VAL A 124 -6.98 -3.85 1.18
CA VAL A 124 -6.17 -4.76 1.99
C VAL A 124 -7.06 -5.57 2.94
N LEU A 125 -7.88 -4.94 3.78
CA LEU A 125 -8.71 -5.67 4.75
C LEU A 125 -9.64 -6.71 4.08
N PRO A 126 -10.38 -6.38 3.00
CA PRO A 126 -11.18 -7.36 2.30
C PRO A 126 -10.37 -8.46 1.62
N LEU A 127 -9.25 -8.12 0.96
CA LEU A 127 -8.43 -9.11 0.26
C LEU A 127 -7.74 -10.08 1.23
N THR A 128 -7.20 -9.59 2.35
CA THR A 128 -6.40 -10.40 3.27
C THR A 128 -7.25 -11.18 4.26
N PHE A 129 -8.32 -10.58 4.81
CA PHE A 129 -9.08 -11.20 5.88
C PHE A 129 -10.43 -11.73 5.41
N ILE A 130 -11.12 -11.07 4.48
CA ILE A 130 -12.45 -11.55 4.04
C ILE A 130 -12.27 -12.63 2.96
N LEU A 131 -11.59 -12.29 1.87
CA LEU A 131 -11.42 -13.17 0.72
C LEU A 131 -10.64 -14.43 1.08
N ALA A 132 -9.53 -14.31 1.82
CA ALA A 132 -8.74 -15.48 2.21
C ALA A 132 -9.54 -16.48 3.07
N ASN A 133 -10.29 -15.99 4.07
CA ASN A 133 -11.17 -16.83 4.89
C ASN A 133 -12.29 -17.47 4.06
N HIS A 134 -12.88 -16.70 3.14
CA HIS A 134 -13.94 -17.21 2.26
C HIS A 134 -13.43 -18.28 1.29
N MET A 135 -12.25 -18.06 0.68
CA MET A 135 -11.60 -19.04 -0.19
C MET A 135 -11.25 -20.32 0.57
N TYR A 136 -10.75 -20.20 1.81
CA TYR A 136 -10.46 -21.35 2.66
C TYR A 136 -11.72 -22.14 3.02
N LEU A 137 -12.79 -21.46 3.43
CA LEU A 137 -14.11 -22.07 3.67
C LEU A 137 -14.61 -22.83 2.44
N ARG A 138 -14.55 -22.21 1.26
CA ARG A 138 -15.02 -22.83 0.01
C ARG A 138 -14.17 -24.04 -0.39
N ALA A 139 -12.85 -23.97 -0.22
CA ALA A 139 -11.93 -25.03 -0.59
C ALA A 139 -11.99 -26.24 0.37
N LYS A 140 -12.31 -26.02 1.65
CA LYS A 140 -12.28 -27.04 2.71
C LYS A 140 -13.63 -27.35 3.33
N ASP A 141 -14.73 -26.93 2.72
CA ASP A 141 -16.08 -27.01 3.29
C ASP A 141 -16.47 -28.39 3.85
N LYS A 142 -16.10 -29.48 3.18
CA LYS A 142 -16.41 -30.86 3.63
C LYS A 142 -15.50 -31.39 4.75
N GLN A 143 -14.38 -30.73 5.02
CA GLN A 143 -13.34 -31.17 5.98
C GLN A 143 -13.37 -30.36 7.27
N LEU A 144 -14.11 -29.24 7.31
CA LEU A 144 -14.15 -28.33 8.45
C LEU A 144 -15.27 -28.71 9.42
N SER A 145 -14.95 -28.71 10.71
CA SER A 145 -15.95 -28.79 11.78
C SER A 145 -16.84 -27.55 11.80
N SER A 146 -18.09 -27.69 12.26
CA SER A 146 -19.03 -26.56 12.42
C SER A 146 -18.43 -25.41 13.24
N LEU A 147 -17.59 -25.70 14.24
CA LEU A 147 -16.91 -24.69 15.05
C LEU A 147 -15.86 -23.90 14.24
N GLN A 148 -15.10 -24.59 13.39
CA GLN A 148 -14.11 -23.95 12.51
C GLN A 148 -14.81 -23.08 11.46
N LYS A 149 -15.93 -23.54 10.91
CA LYS A 149 -16.73 -22.74 9.99
C LYS A 149 -17.26 -21.47 10.65
N LEU A 150 -17.79 -21.58 11.87
CA LEU A 150 -18.25 -20.44 12.66
C LEU A 150 -17.11 -19.44 12.91
N TRP A 151 -15.92 -19.92 13.28
CA TRP A 151 -14.74 -19.07 13.49
C TRP A 151 -14.36 -18.25 12.25
N HIS A 152 -14.30 -18.88 11.07
CA HIS A 152 -13.99 -18.16 9.84
C HIS A 152 -15.08 -17.16 9.46
N TRP A 153 -16.36 -17.50 9.64
CA TRP A 153 -17.47 -16.57 9.40
C TRP A 153 -17.48 -15.39 10.37
N LEU A 154 -17.13 -15.60 11.64
CA LEU A 154 -16.95 -14.52 12.62
C LEU A 154 -15.84 -13.57 12.19
N ASN A 155 -14.69 -14.10 11.74
CA ASN A 155 -13.60 -13.28 11.21
C ASN A 155 -14.05 -12.47 9.99
N VAL A 156 -14.76 -13.08 9.05
CA VAL A 156 -15.31 -12.39 7.87
C VAL A 156 -16.22 -11.23 8.28
N CYS A 157 -17.15 -11.45 9.20
CA CYS A 157 -18.07 -10.40 9.66
C CYS A 157 -17.34 -9.29 10.42
N PHE A 158 -16.42 -9.66 11.31
CA PHE A 158 -15.65 -8.71 12.12
C PHE A 158 -14.75 -7.82 11.25
N PHE A 159 -13.93 -8.41 10.39
CA PHE A 159 -13.06 -7.64 9.48
C PHE A 159 -13.86 -6.89 8.42
N GLY A 160 -15.03 -7.38 8.02
CA GLY A 160 -15.98 -6.63 7.20
C GLY A 160 -16.46 -5.35 7.89
N ALA A 161 -16.92 -5.46 9.15
CA ALA A 161 -17.32 -4.30 9.93
C ALA A 161 -16.16 -3.31 10.15
N MET A 162 -14.96 -3.82 10.46
CA MET A 162 -13.76 -2.99 10.60
C MET A 162 -13.38 -2.29 9.31
N SER A 163 -13.47 -2.96 8.16
CA SER A 163 -13.19 -2.38 6.84
C SER A 163 -14.13 -1.22 6.55
N VAL A 164 -15.44 -1.38 6.81
CA VAL A 164 -16.42 -0.30 6.65
C VAL A 164 -16.14 0.85 7.62
N ALA A 165 -15.90 0.56 8.90
CA ALA A 165 -15.61 1.58 9.90
C ALA A 165 -14.34 2.38 9.56
N ALA A 166 -13.27 1.69 9.15
CA ALA A 166 -12.03 2.31 8.72
C ALA A 166 -12.23 3.17 7.46
N ALA A 167 -12.98 2.68 6.46
CA ALA A 167 -13.28 3.45 5.27
C ALA A 167 -14.06 4.74 5.60
N VAL A 168 -15.08 4.66 6.45
CA VAL A 168 -15.84 5.84 6.91
C VAL A 168 -14.94 6.82 7.67
N ALA A 169 -14.07 6.33 8.55
CA ALA A 169 -13.12 7.17 9.28
C ALA A 169 -12.14 7.88 8.33
N SER A 170 -11.55 7.15 7.37
CA SER A 170 -10.62 7.73 6.39
C SER A 170 -11.30 8.75 5.49
N VAL A 171 -12.53 8.50 5.02
CA VAL A 171 -13.30 9.49 4.25
C VAL A 171 -13.58 10.74 5.08
N ARG A 172 -13.89 10.59 6.37
CA ARG A 172 -14.07 11.74 7.26
C ARG A 172 -12.78 12.55 7.40
N PHE A 173 -11.62 11.91 7.57
CA PHE A 173 -10.33 12.61 7.66
C PHE A 173 -10.02 13.37 6.37
N ILE A 174 -10.19 12.73 5.20
CA ILE A 174 -10.06 13.39 3.89
C ILE A 174 -10.95 14.62 3.77
N ILE A 175 -12.22 14.53 4.19
CA ILE A 175 -13.16 15.68 4.13
C ILE A 175 -12.73 16.80 5.07
N VAL A 176 -12.21 16.47 6.26
CA VAL A 176 -11.76 17.49 7.22
C VAL A 176 -10.49 18.18 6.71
N ASP A 177 -9.51 17.41 6.25
CA ASP A 177 -8.20 17.92 5.83
C ASP A 177 -8.27 18.66 4.49
N SER A 178 -9.19 18.25 3.61
CA SER A 178 -9.46 18.96 2.34
C SER A 178 -10.02 20.36 2.52
N LYS A 179 -10.70 20.67 3.64
CA LYS A 179 -11.24 22.04 3.88
C LYS A 179 -10.15 23.08 4.10
N THR A 180 -9.00 22.66 4.61
CA THR A 180 -7.84 23.53 4.84
C THR A 180 -6.89 23.56 3.65
N TYR A 181 -7.12 22.72 2.64
CA TYR A 181 -6.27 22.63 1.47
C TYR A 181 -6.67 23.63 0.38
N ASN A 182 -5.68 24.40 -0.07
CA ASN A 182 -5.79 25.22 -1.28
C ASN A 182 -4.76 24.68 -2.29
N LEU A 183 -5.26 24.31 -3.46
CA LEU A 183 -4.49 23.69 -4.52
C LEU A 183 -3.46 24.71 -5.04
N PHE A 184 -2.17 24.42 -4.87
CA PHE A 184 -1.05 25.31 -5.22
C PHE A 184 -0.97 26.65 -4.47
N ALA A 185 -1.38 26.71 -3.20
CA ALA A 185 -1.36 27.97 -2.44
C ALA A 185 0.04 28.60 -2.22
N ASP A 186 1.11 27.83 -2.42
CA ASP A 186 2.51 28.26 -2.31
C ASP A 186 3.23 28.41 -3.68
N LEU A 187 2.47 28.53 -4.78
CA LEU A 187 2.97 28.96 -6.11
C LEU A 187 2.65 30.43 -6.36
#